data_AF-A0A956KQG9-F1
#
_entry.id   AF-A0A956KQG9-F1
#
_cell.length_a   1.000
_cell.length_b   1.000
_cell.length_c   1.000
_cell.angle_alpha   90.00
_cell.angle_beta   90.00
_cell.angle_gamma   90.00
#
_symmetry.space_group_name_H-M   'P 1'
#
loop_
_entity.id
_entity.type
_entity.pdbx_description
1 polymer ?
#
loop_
_entity_poly.entity_id
_entity_poly.type
_entity_poly.pdbx_seq_one_letter_code
_entity_poly.pdbx_strand_id
1 'polypeptide(L)' 'MGTELHTLKPPAGARKSKKRLGRGPGSGTGKTSGRGVKGQRARNNNRIGFEGGQNPIHRRV' A
#
# COMPACT_ATOMS: atom_id res chain seq x y z
N MET A 1 -19.82 37.64 -5.18
CA MET A 1 -18.62 36.84 -4.84
C MET A 1 -18.93 35.39 -5.15
N GLY A 2 -19.02 35.06 -6.44
CA GLY A 2 -19.41 33.74 -6.92
C GLY A 2 -18.23 32.77 -6.90
N THR A 3 -18.52 31.49 -7.00
CA THR A 3 -17.53 30.40 -7.01
C THR A 3 -16.63 30.50 -8.25
N GLU A 4 -15.41 30.98 -8.07
CA GLU A 4 -14.38 31.03 -9.11
C GLU A 4 -13.66 29.68 -9.22
N LEU A 5 -13.19 29.31 -10.41
CA LEU A 5 -12.61 27.98 -10.69
C LEU A 5 -11.51 27.57 -9.70
N HIS A 6 -10.70 28.51 -9.23
CA HIS A 6 -9.58 28.25 -8.32
C HIS A 6 -10.00 28.06 -6.85
N THR A 7 -11.25 28.39 -6.50
CA THR A 7 -11.78 28.28 -5.12
C THR A 7 -12.46 26.93 -4.87
N LEU A 8 -12.69 26.13 -5.91
CA LEU A 8 -13.34 24.82 -5.84
C LEU A 8 -12.47 23.85 -5.01
N LYS A 9 -13.01 23.39 -3.89
CA LYS A 9 -12.39 22.38 -3.02
C LYS A 9 -13.36 21.22 -2.81
N PRO A 10 -12.85 19.97 -2.73
CA PRO A 10 -13.70 18.84 -2.38
C PRO A 10 -14.20 18.98 -0.93
N PRO A 11 -15.31 18.30 -0.58
CA PRO A 11 -15.80 18.30 0.80
C PRO A 11 -14.75 17.72 1.75
N ALA A 12 -14.79 18.16 3.01
CA ALA A 12 -13.83 17.74 4.02
C ALA A 12 -13.80 16.20 4.12
N GLY A 13 -12.59 15.62 4.10
CA GLY A 13 -12.39 14.17 4.20
C GLY A 13 -12.58 13.38 2.89
N ALA A 14 -13.07 14.00 1.81
CA ALA A 14 -13.26 13.31 0.52
C ALA A 14 -11.95 12.82 -0.12
N ARG A 15 -10.81 13.43 0.24
CA ARG A 15 -9.48 13.02 -0.24
C ARG A 15 -8.54 12.77 0.94
N LYS A 16 -7.79 11.67 0.87
CA LYS A 16 -6.70 11.33 1.79
C LYS A 16 -5.36 11.36 1.05
N SER A 17 -4.29 11.75 1.74
CA SER A 17 -2.95 11.72 1.18
C SER A 17 -2.51 10.28 0.91
N LYS A 18 -1.85 10.05 -0.23
CA LYS A 18 -1.27 8.74 -0.55
C LYS A 18 -0.05 8.50 0.34
N LYS A 19 0.07 7.28 0.86
CA LYS A 19 1.26 6.84 1.59
C LYS A 19 2.44 6.71 0.63
N ARG A 20 3.51 7.49 0.85
CA ARG A 20 4.75 7.45 0.05
C ARG A 20 5.81 6.68 0.82
N LEU A 21 6.11 5.47 0.37
CA LEU A 21 7.08 4.57 1.02
C LEU A 21 8.51 5.02 0.77
N GLY A 22 9.42 4.76 1.72
CA GLY A 22 10.86 4.99 1.55
C GLY A 22 11.24 6.46 1.42
N ARG A 23 10.65 7.34 2.23
CA ARG A 23 10.92 8.79 2.22
C ARG A 23 11.54 9.27 3.53
N GLY A 24 12.61 8.59 3.95
CA GLY A 24 13.34 8.90 5.19
C GLY A 24 12.70 8.33 6.46
N PRO A 25 13.43 8.31 7.59
CA PRO A 25 12.97 7.72 8.85
C PRO A 25 11.74 8.43 9.44
N GLY A 26 11.67 9.76 9.35
CA GLY A 26 10.53 10.56 9.82
C GLY A 26 9.21 10.30 9.09
N SER A 27 9.23 9.63 7.93
CA SER A 27 8.01 9.25 7.20
C SER A 27 7.26 8.04 7.82
N GLY A 28 7.83 7.39 8.84
CA GLY A 28 7.29 6.16 9.44
C GLY A 28 7.40 4.93 8.52
N THR A 29 7.82 5.08 7.26
CA THR A 29 8.03 3.98 6.30
C THR A 29 9.36 4.09 5.58
N GLY A 30 10.40 4.53 6.30
CA GLY A 30 11.74 4.72 5.77
C GLY A 30 12.43 3.42 5.34
N LYS A 31 13.39 2.96 6.14
CA LYS A 31 14.41 1.96 5.76
C LYS A 31 13.87 0.71 5.06
N THR A 32 12.78 0.13 5.55
CA THR A 32 12.24 -1.14 5.03
C THR A 32 11.05 -0.95 4.10
N SER A 33 10.59 0.30 3.89
CA SER A 33 9.37 0.60 3.13
C SER A 33 8.14 -0.23 3.57
N GLY A 34 8.10 -0.66 4.83
CA GLY A 34 7.03 -1.50 5.38
C GLY A 34 7.09 -2.99 4.99
N ARG A 35 8.16 -3.45 4.33
CA ARG A 35 8.28 -4.85 3.86
C ARG A 35 8.92 -5.82 4.85
N GLY A 36 9.35 -5.33 6.01
CA GLY A 36 10.06 -6.13 7.03
C GLY A 36 11.56 -6.31 6.71
N VAL A 37 12.15 -7.38 7.24
CA VAL A 37 13.57 -7.72 7.08
C VAL A 37 13.78 -8.79 6.00
N LYS A 38 14.96 -9.41 5.95
CA LYS A 38 15.45 -10.41 4.97
C LYS A 38 14.60 -11.70 4.82
N GLY A 39 13.37 -11.59 4.31
CA GLY A 39 12.51 -12.69 3.89
C GLY A 39 12.10 -12.62 2.41
N GLN A 40 11.46 -13.67 1.89
CA GLN A 40 11.05 -13.75 0.48
C GLN A 40 10.18 -12.56 0.06
N ARG A 41 9.17 -12.21 0.87
CA ARG A 41 8.25 -11.07 0.62
C ARG A 41 8.90 -9.69 0.73
N ALA A 42 10.07 -9.59 1.36
CA ALA A 42 10.79 -8.33 1.42
C ALA A 42 11.55 -8.04 0.12
N ARG A 43 11.96 -9.10 -0.58
CA ARG A 43 12.74 -9.04 -1.82
C ARG A 43 11.83 -9.12 -3.05
N ASN A 44 10.92 -10.09 -3.07
CA ASN A 44 10.12 -10.48 -4.23
C ASN A 44 8.63 -10.69 -3.87
N ASN A 45 7.80 -10.89 -4.89
CA ASN A 45 6.40 -11.27 -4.74
C ASN A 45 6.23 -12.80 -4.75
N ASN A 46 5.20 -13.30 -4.08
CA ASN A 46 4.77 -14.69 -4.16
C ASN A 46 3.47 -14.77 -4.98
N ARG A 47 3.19 -15.92 -5.58
CA ARG A 47 1.94 -16.16 -6.31
C ARG A 47 0.74 -15.95 -5.38
N ILE A 48 -0.26 -15.21 -5.86
CA ILE A 48 -1.54 -15.03 -5.17
C ILE A 48 -2.19 -16.42 -5.03
N GLY A 49 -2.59 -16.80 -3.81
CA GLY A 49 -3.14 -18.12 -3.51
C GLY A 49 -2.10 -19.22 -3.23
N PHE A 50 -0.81 -18.88 -3.06
CA PHE A 50 0.18 -19.84 -2.58
C PHE A 50 0.03 -20.09 -1.07
N GLU A 51 -0.29 -21.32 -0.70
CA GLU A 51 -0.53 -21.77 0.68
C GLU A 51 0.69 -22.49 1.31
N GLY A 52 1.90 -22.29 0.77
CA GLY A 52 3.12 -22.86 1.35
C GLY A 52 3.45 -24.29 0.92
N GLY A 53 2.81 -24.81 -0.14
CA GLY A 53 3.07 -26.14 -0.71
C GLY A 53 1.91 -27.12 -0.57
N GLN A 54 0.86 -26.74 0.16
CA GLN A 54 -0.38 -27.48 0.27
C GLN A 54 -1.16 -27.49 -1.07
N ASN A 55 -1.92 -28.56 -1.37
CA ASN A 55 -2.87 -28.55 -2.50
C ASN A 55 -3.85 -27.39 -2.30
N PRO A 56 -3.89 -26.37 -3.18
CA PRO A 56 -4.66 -25.15 -2.94
C PRO A 56 -6.14 -25.42 -2.71
N ILE A 57 -6.79 -24.59 -1.88
CA ILE A 57 -8.22 -24.75 -1.57
C ILE A 57 -9.07 -24.83 -2.85
N HIS A 58 -8.82 -23.97 -3.85
CA HIS A 58 -9.57 -23.97 -5.12
C HIS A 58 -9.46 -25.26 -5.95
N ARG A 59 -8.57 -26.19 -5.59
CA ARG A 59 -8.46 -27.52 -6.20
C ARG A 59 -9.06 -28.63 -5.35
N ARG A 60 -9.50 -28.32 -4.13
CA ARG A 60 -10.14 -29.25 -3.20
C ARG A 60 -11.66 -29.15 -3.22
N VAL A 61 -12.17 -27.96 -3.52
CA VAL A 61 -13.60 -27.70 -3.67
C VAL A 61 -14.07 -28.12 -5.06
#